data_AF-A0A7C2STX3-F1
#
_entry.id   AF-A0A7C2STX3-F1
#
_cell.length_a   1.000
_cell.length_b   1.000
_cell.length_c   1.000
_cell.angle_alpha   90.00
_cell.angle_beta   90.00
_cell.angle_gamma   90.00
#
_symmetry.space_group_name_H-M   'P 1'
#
loop_
_entity.id
_entity.type
_entity.pdbx_description
1 polymer ?
#
loop_
_entity_poly.entity_id
_entity_poly.type
_entity_poly.pdbx_seq_one_letter_code
_entity_poly.pdbx_strand_id
1 'polypeptide(L)' 'MQIKSKTGIVTPLLRGDVYLVNLDPIVGKEIGKARPAVIIQNDIGNKFSPVTIIAPISSAKEITKPLPIMIPL' A
#
# COMPACT_ATOMS: atom_id res chain seq x y z
N MET A 1 -17.79 6.65 10.10
CA MET A 1 -18.59 6.08 9.01
C MET A 1 -17.70 6.05 7.78
N GLN A 2 -17.60 4.89 7.12
CA GLN A 2 -16.80 4.75 5.91
C GLN A 2 -17.54 5.36 4.72
N ILE A 3 -16.89 6.26 3.98
CA ILE A 3 -17.45 6.91 2.80
C ILE A 3 -16.71 6.40 1.57
N LYS A 4 -17.43 5.79 0.63
CA LYS A 4 -16.87 5.40 -0.67
C LYS A 4 -16.92 6.59 -1.62
N SER A 5 -15.76 7.00 -2.12
CA SER A 5 -15.66 7.98 -3.19
C SER A 5 -16.10 7.39 -4.54
N LYS A 6 -16.37 8.26 -5.52
CA LYS A 6 -16.56 7.83 -6.92
C LYS A 6 -15.34 7.12 -7.52
N THR A 7 -14.16 7.26 -6.90
CA THR A 7 -12.92 6.57 -7.26
C THR A 7 -12.76 5.21 -6.56
N GLY A 8 -13.72 4.79 -5.73
CA GLY A 8 -13.67 3.51 -5.01
C GLY A 8 -12.83 3.54 -3.74
N ILE A 9 -12.29 4.69 -3.35
CA ILE A 9 -11.49 4.86 -2.13
C ILE A 9 -12.44 4.98 -0.94
N VAL A 10 -12.16 4.25 0.14
CA VAL A 10 -12.92 4.31 1.38
C VAL A 10 -12.21 5.22 2.38
N THR A 11 -12.91 6.21 2.93
CA THR A 11 -12.38 7.07 4.01
C THR A 11 -13.15 6.91 5.32
N PRO A 12 -12.48 6.81 6.48
CA PRO A 12 -11.01 6.76 6.63
C PRO A 12 -10.45 5.44 6.10
N LEU A 13 -9.19 5.48 5.66
CA LEU A 13 -8.45 4.28 5.26
C LEU A 13 -8.33 3.33 6.47
N LEU A 14 -8.53 2.03 6.27
CA LEU A 14 -8.37 1.04 7.35
C LEU A 14 -7.13 0.19 7.16
N ARG A 15 -6.53 -0.22 8.28
CA ARG A 15 -5.45 -1.20 8.30
C ARG A 15 -5.93 -2.51 7.68
N GLY A 16 -5.14 -3.04 6.75
CA GLY A 16 -5.46 -4.27 6.01
C GLY A 16 -6.17 -4.05 4.68
N ASP A 17 -6.70 -2.85 4.40
CA ASP A 17 -7.24 -2.54 3.07
C ASP A 17 -6.13 -2.59 2.00
N VAL A 18 -6.49 -2.99 0.79
CA VAL A 18 -5.58 -3.01 -0.37
C VAL A 18 -6.05 -2.00 -1.40
N TYR A 19 -5.15 -1.10 -1.78
CA TYR A 19 -5.38 -0.10 -2.82
C TYR A 19 -4.30 -0.15 -3.89
N LEU A 20 -4.66 0.24 -5.12
CA LEU A 20 -3.69 0.47 -6.18
C LEU A 20 -3.01 1.83 -5.96
N VAL A 21 -1.70 1.83 -5.77
CA VAL A 21 -0.91 3.03 -5.44
C VAL A 21 0.11 3.29 -6.53
N ASN A 22 0.23 4.55 -6.95
CA ASN A 22 1.29 4.99 -7.84
C ASN A 22 2.56 5.30 -7.04
N LEU A 23 3.66 4.59 -7.33
CA LEU A 23 4.94 4.73 -6.63
C LEU A 23 6.00 5.47 -7.46
N ASP A 24 5.66 5.99 -8.64
CA ASP A 24 6.58 6.79 -9.46
C ASP A 24 6.52 8.27 -9.06
N PRO A 25 7.65 9.01 -9.16
CA PRO A 25 8.97 8.57 -9.62
C PRO A 25 9.78 7.82 -8.55
N ILE A 26 10.63 6.89 -9.00
CA ILE A 26 11.55 6.14 -8.11
C ILE A 26 12.97 6.67 -8.16
N VAL A 27 13.69 6.50 -7.05
CA VAL A 27 15.14 6.71 -6.97
C VAL A 27 15.86 5.40 -6.62
N GLY A 28 16.78 4.97 -7.47
CA GLY A 28 17.60 3.78 -7.21
C GLY A 28 16.83 2.45 -7.31
N LYS A 29 16.67 1.75 -6.18
CA LYS A 29 16.07 0.40 -6.09
C LYS A 29 14.71 0.38 -5.40
N GLU A 30 14.04 1.53 -5.28
CA GLU A 30 12.68 1.62 -4.78
C GLU A 30 11.70 0.85 -5.68
N ILE A 31 10.63 0.34 -5.07
CA ILE A 31 9.55 -0.30 -5.81
C ILE A 31 8.78 0.81 -6.55
N GLY A 32 8.75 0.76 -7.88
CA GLY A 32 8.03 1.72 -8.73
C GLY A 32 6.79 1.17 -9.41
N LYS A 33 6.22 1.98 -10.30
CA LYS A 33 4.96 1.77 -11.03
C LYS A 33 3.71 1.80 -10.13
N ALA A 34 2.54 1.74 -10.75
CA ALA A 34 1.30 1.47 -10.04
C ALA A 34 1.25 0.01 -9.56
N ARG A 35 1.12 -0.20 -8.25
CA ARG A 35 1.08 -1.54 -7.64
C ARG A 35 0.04 -1.62 -6.52
N PRO A 36 -0.58 -2.80 -6.32
CA PRO A 36 -1.41 -3.01 -5.15
C PRO A 36 -0.53 -2.93 -3.90
N ALA A 37 -1.02 -2.26 -2.87
CA ALA A 37 -0.33 -2.12 -1.59
C ALA A 37 -1.32 -2.27 -0.44
N VAL A 38 -0.89 -2.95 0.62
CA VAL A 38 -1.68 -3.12 1.85
C VAL A 38 -1.39 -1.97 2.81
N ILE A 39 -2.43 -1.43 3.43
CA ILE A 39 -2.30 -0.41 4.47
C ILE A 39 -1.85 -1.07 5.76
N ILE A 40 -0.69 -0.67 6.28
CA ILE A 40 -0.13 -1.22 7.52
C ILE A 40 -0.19 -0.24 8.70
N GLN A 41 -0.43 1.04 8.41
CA GLN A 41 -0.61 2.09 9.41
C GLN A 41 -1.84 1.83 10.30
N ASN A 42 -1.79 2.31 11.53
CA ASN A 42 -2.90 2.18 12.47
C ASN A 42 -4.09 3.11 12.11
N ASP A 43 -5.31 2.68 12.44
CA ASP A 43 -6.54 3.38 12.04
C ASP A 43 -6.65 4.80 12.62
N ILE A 44 -6.12 5.03 13.83
CA ILE A 44 -6.05 6.39 14.41
C ILE A 44 -5.16 7.29 13.54
N GLY A 45 -4.01 6.76 13.09
CA GLY A 45 -3.13 7.45 12.17
C GLY A 45 -3.84 7.75 10.84
N ASN A 46 -4.49 6.75 10.25
CA ASN A 46 -5.22 6.91 8.98
C ASN A 46 -6.39 7.90 9.07
N LYS A 47 -6.96 8.10 10.27
CA LYS A 47 -8.07 9.04 10.48
C LYS A 47 -7.62 10.50 10.53
N PHE A 48 -6.46 10.78 11.09
CA PHE A 48 -6.01 12.15 11.35
C PHE A 48 -4.82 12.58 10.48
N SER A 49 -4.06 11.64 9.93
CA SER A 49 -2.90 11.91 9.09
C SER A 49 -3.29 11.97 7.61
N PRO A 50 -2.79 12.97 6.86
CA PRO A 50 -2.88 12.96 5.40
C PRO A 50 -1.95 11.92 4.76
N VAL A 51 -1.00 11.36 5.53
CA VAL A 51 -0.03 10.36 5.07
C VAL A 51 -0.32 9.01 5.74
N THR A 52 -0.34 7.95 4.93
CA THR A 52 -0.53 6.56 5.37
C THR A 52 0.70 5.72 5.03
N ILE A 53 1.02 4.76 5.89
CA ILE A 53 2.10 3.79 5.65
C ILE A 53 1.50 2.55 4.97
N ILE A 54 2.13 2.16 3.87
CA ILE A 54 1.73 1.02 3.04
C ILE A 54 2.89 0.04 2.87
N ALA A 55 2.57 -1.20 2.54
CA ALA A 55 3.52 -2.18 2.05
C ALA A 55 3.12 -2.63 0.63
N PRO A 56 3.92 -2.30 -0.41
CA PRO A 56 3.61 -2.67 -1.79
C PRO A 56 3.76 -4.18 -2.01
N ILE A 57 2.81 -4.75 -2.74
CA ILE A 57 2.77 -6.17 -3.09
C ILE A 57 3.54 -6.37 -4.40
N SER A 58 4.42 -7.36 -4.42
CA SER A 58 5.24 -7.71 -5.59
C SER A 58 4.77 -9.05 -6.16
N SER A 59 4.66 -9.15 -7.49
CA SER A 59 4.29 -10.39 -8.19
C SER A 59 5.50 -11.33 -8.44
N ALA A 60 6.58 -11.19 -7.69
CA ALA A 60 7.76 -12.03 -7.87
C ALA A 60 7.44 -13.49 -7.51
N LYS A 61 7.43 -14.36 -8.53
CA LYS A 61 7.10 -15.79 -8.44
C LYS A 61 8.18 -16.65 -7.79
N GLU A 62 9.44 -16.20 -7.83
CA GLU A 62 10.58 -16.92 -7.28
C GLU A 62 11.26 -16.09 -6.20
N ILE A 63 10.99 -16.42 -4.95
CA ILE A 63 11.68 -15.86 -3.79
C ILE A 63 13.02 -16.59 -3.69
N THR A 64 14.04 -16.10 -4.40
CA THR A 64 15.40 -16.65 -4.29
C THR A 64 16.07 -16.27 -2.97
N LYS A 65 15.62 -15.18 -2.31
CA LYS A 65 15.98 -14.78 -0.94
C LYS A 65 14.79 -14.10 -0.25
N PRO A 66 14.40 -14.51 0.98
CA PRO A 66 13.36 -13.81 1.71
C PRO A 66 13.87 -12.42 2.11
N LEU A 67 13.31 -11.39 1.50
CA LEU A 67 13.58 -10.00 1.88
C LEU A 67 12.46 -9.51 2.82
N PRO A 68 12.77 -8.71 3.86
CA PRO A 68 11.78 -8.23 4.84
C PRO A 68 10.62 -7.41 4.23
N ILE A 69 10.82 -6.94 3.01
CA ILE A 69 9.98 -5.97 2.31
C ILE A 69 8.98 -6.65 1.36
N MET A 70 9.11 -7.97 1.13
CA MET A 70 8.23 -8.69 0.20
C MET A 70 7.03 -9.28 0.92
N ILE A 71 5.84 -8.78 0.56
CA ILE A 71 4.57 -9.45 0.84
C ILE A 71 4.26 -10.34 -0.37
N PRO A 72 4.38 -11.67 -0.26
CA PRO A 72 3.97 -12.57 -1.33
C PRO A 72 2.45 -12.53 -1.50
N LEU A 73 1.99 -12.69 -2.75
CA LEU A 73 0.59 -13.04 -3.06
C LEU A 73 0.34 -14.51 -2.72
#